data_AF-A0A4Q2R7Q7-F1
#
_entry.id   AF-A0A4Q2R7Q7-F1
#
_cell.length_a   1.000
_cell.length_b   1.000
_cell.length_c   1.000
_cell.angle_alpha   90.00
_cell.angle_beta   90.00
_cell.angle_gamma   90.00
#
_symmetry.space_group_name_H-M   'P 1'
#
loop_
_entity.id
_entity.type
_entity.pdbx_description
1 polymer ?
#
loop_
_entity_poly.entity_id
_entity_poly.type
_entity_poly.pdbx_seq_one_letter_code
_entity_poly.pdbx_strand_id
1 'polypeptide(L)'
;MATLALRSDPLLRFNQSRAVDGTLWVKRGVADEVSGFVTPLVKGEWPQRCSAYRTLFGSIPAVLNSHVGDLDQMRKMRNGVAHSFGREAAFFEDPVIHAGWPVRLQEGRLQGWLAIVEAVAAAIDGHLYPAHLGDFELVWRYHRWRHEPRHIDDLRYEAPVAFCRTINRDFGEGLGRDHCRALVTYYDGVGP
;
A
#
# COMPACT_ATOMS: atom_id res chain seq x y z
N MET A 1 -0.63 -0.49 1.08
CA MET A 1 -0.31 0.30 2.29
C MET A 1 -1.28 1.45 2.54
N ALA A 2 -1.31 2.54 1.75
CA ALA A 2 -2.17 3.70 2.06
C ALA A 2 -3.68 3.38 2.23
N THR A 3 -4.26 2.57 1.34
CA THR A 3 -5.65 2.09 1.47
C THR A 3 -5.89 1.34 2.78
N LEU A 4 -4.96 0.48 3.18
CA LEU A 4 -5.06 -0.27 4.44
C LEU A 4 -4.91 0.66 5.64
N ALA A 5 -4.02 1.65 5.57
CA ALA A 5 -3.84 2.65 6.63
C ALA A 5 -5.14 3.44 6.85
N LEU A 6 -5.79 3.87 5.77
CA LEU A 6 -7.07 4.58 5.86
C LEU A 6 -8.24 3.70 6.30
N ARG A 7 -8.15 2.38 6.13
CA ARG A 7 -9.20 1.47 6.63
C ARG A 7 -8.98 1.07 8.09
N SER A 8 -7.71 0.98 8.50
CA SER A 8 -7.27 0.72 9.86
C SER A 8 -7.48 1.95 10.77
N ASP A 9 -7.24 3.14 10.23
CA ASP A 9 -7.39 4.43 10.89
C ASP A 9 -8.32 5.35 10.06
N PRO A 10 -9.65 5.11 10.07
CA PRO A 10 -10.58 5.78 9.16
C PRO A 10 -10.70 7.29 9.32
N LEU A 11 -10.52 7.80 10.54
CA LEU A 11 -10.63 9.23 10.79
C LEU A 11 -9.33 10.00 10.54
N LEU A 12 -8.25 9.31 10.14
CA LEU A 12 -7.02 9.94 9.64
C LEU A 12 -7.29 10.95 8.52
N ARG A 13 -8.23 10.64 7.61
CA ARG A 13 -8.63 11.52 6.50
C ARG A 13 -9.24 12.86 6.94
N PHE A 14 -9.65 12.96 8.20
CA PHE A 14 -10.16 14.17 8.84
C PHE A 14 -9.18 14.74 9.88
N ASN A 15 -7.91 14.33 9.81
CA ASN A 15 -6.86 14.70 10.76
C ASN A 15 -7.18 14.29 12.22
N GLN A 16 -7.97 13.22 12.39
CA GLN A 16 -8.34 12.64 13.68
C GLN A 16 -7.83 11.19 13.76
N SER A 17 -6.51 11.05 13.65
CA SER A 17 -5.85 9.74 13.71
C SER A 17 -6.19 8.98 15.00
N ARG A 18 -6.48 7.69 14.87
CA ARG A 18 -6.81 6.73 15.95
C ARG A 18 -8.05 7.08 16.77
N ALA A 19 -8.85 8.04 16.34
CA ALA A 19 -10.10 8.39 17.02
C ALA A 19 -11.20 7.32 16.85
N VAL A 20 -11.15 6.54 15.77
CA VAL A 20 -11.98 5.36 15.56
C VAL A 20 -11.12 4.21 15.07
N ASP A 21 -11.31 3.04 15.68
CA ASP A 21 -10.67 1.80 15.27
C ASP A 21 -11.28 1.27 13.97
N GLY A 22 -10.44 0.98 12.98
CA GLY A 22 -10.86 0.40 11.71
C GLY A 22 -11.60 -0.93 11.85
N THR A 23 -11.31 -1.71 12.88
CA THR A 23 -12.00 -2.96 13.19
C THR A 23 -13.49 -2.75 13.45
N LEU A 24 -13.82 -1.68 14.18
CA LEU A 24 -15.21 -1.28 14.42
C LEU A 24 -15.88 -0.88 13.11
N TRP A 25 -15.16 -0.12 12.28
CA TRP A 25 -15.63 0.34 10.98
C TRP A 25 -16.00 -0.84 10.05
N VAL A 26 -15.15 -1.87 10.05
CA VAL A 26 -15.34 -3.11 9.29
C VAL A 26 -16.52 -3.93 9.81
N LYS A 27 -16.63 -4.11 11.13
CA LYS A 27 -17.73 -4.87 11.75
C LYS A 27 -19.10 -4.28 11.44
N ARG A 28 -19.20 -2.96 11.35
CA ARG A 28 -20.42 -2.24 10.99
C ARG A 28 -20.78 -2.32 9.50
N GLY A 29 -19.90 -2.88 8.66
CA GLY A 29 -20.13 -2.97 7.22
C GLY A 29 -20.20 -1.61 6.53
N VAL A 30 -19.54 -0.59 7.07
CA VAL A 30 -19.56 0.76 6.48
C VAL A 30 -18.82 0.72 5.15
N ALA A 31 -19.52 1.13 4.08
CA ALA A 31 -18.91 1.31 2.77
C ALA A 31 -17.84 2.41 2.86
N ASP A 32 -16.59 2.05 2.59
CA ASP A 32 -15.45 2.94 2.75
C ASP A 32 -14.81 3.25 1.39
N GLU A 33 -15.17 4.43 0.86
CA GLU A 33 -14.57 4.97 -0.34
C GLU A 33 -13.32 5.79 0.06
N VAL A 34 -12.15 5.30 -0.35
CA VAL A 34 -10.85 5.95 -0.07
C VAL A 34 -10.06 6.34 -1.32
N SER A 35 -10.57 6.06 -2.52
CA SER A 35 -9.87 6.34 -3.78
C SER A 35 -9.57 7.82 -3.97
N GLY A 36 -10.44 8.72 -3.48
CA GLY A 36 -10.19 10.17 -3.50
C GLY A 36 -8.93 10.58 -2.73
N PHE A 37 -8.60 9.87 -1.65
CA PHE A 37 -7.41 10.13 -0.82
C PHE A 37 -6.17 9.37 -1.33
N VAL A 38 -6.36 8.18 -1.89
CA VAL A 38 -5.26 7.33 -2.37
C VAL A 38 -4.75 7.76 -3.75
N THR A 39 -5.65 8.19 -4.64
CA THR A 39 -5.30 8.55 -6.02
C THR A 39 -4.21 9.64 -6.10
N PRO A 40 -4.28 10.73 -5.32
CA PRO A 40 -3.23 11.75 -5.31
C PRO A 40 -1.86 11.24 -4.85
N LEU A 41 -1.79 10.12 -4.12
CA LEU A 41 -0.52 9.53 -3.67
C LEU A 41 0.20 8.76 -4.79
N VAL A 42 -0.54 8.27 -5.79
CA VAL A 42 0.00 7.38 -6.84
C VAL A 42 -0.06 7.98 -8.25
N LYS A 43 -0.80 9.07 -8.44
CA LYS A 43 -0.92 9.81 -9.71
C LYS A 43 -0.30 11.19 -9.61
N GLY A 44 0.02 11.77 -10.77
CA GLY A 44 0.66 13.09 -10.87
C GLY A 44 2.18 13.05 -10.68
N GLU A 45 2.75 14.25 -10.58
CA GLU A 45 4.18 14.51 -10.36
C GLU A 45 4.59 14.09 -8.95
N TRP A 46 5.83 13.65 -8.74
CA TRP A 46 6.27 13.23 -7.40
C TRP A 46 6.18 14.32 -6.32
N PRO A 47 6.48 15.61 -6.59
CA PRO A 47 6.22 16.68 -5.62
C PRO A 47 4.75 16.78 -5.19
N GLN A 48 3.81 16.56 -6.11
CA GLN A 48 2.37 16.58 -5.81
C GLN A 48 1.98 15.38 -4.93
N ARG A 49 2.52 14.19 -5.22
CA ARG A 49 2.32 12.99 -4.40
C ARG A 49 2.85 13.18 -2.98
N CYS A 50 4.04 13.78 -2.86
CA CYS A 50 4.64 14.13 -1.56
C CYS A 50 3.75 15.13 -0.80
N SER A 51 3.25 16.17 -1.48
CA SER A 51 2.31 17.11 -0.86
C SER A 51 1.06 16.39 -0.34
N ALA A 52 0.43 15.54 -1.16
CA ALA A 52 -0.74 14.77 -0.76
C ALA A 52 -0.45 13.81 0.41
N TYR A 53 0.73 13.17 0.38
CA TYR A 53 1.19 12.29 1.46
C TYR A 53 1.31 13.07 2.78
N ARG A 54 1.95 14.25 2.75
CA ARG A 54 2.07 15.12 3.94
C ARG A 54 0.72 15.57 4.45
N THR A 55 -0.20 15.94 3.56
CA THR A 55 -1.56 16.34 3.95
C THR A 55 -2.30 15.20 4.66
N LEU A 56 -2.12 13.96 4.21
CA LEU A 56 -2.83 12.81 4.75
C LEU A 56 -2.21 12.23 6.02
N PHE A 57 -0.88 12.15 6.07
CA PHE A 57 -0.13 11.49 7.16
C PHE A 57 0.63 12.49 8.06
N GLY A 58 0.44 13.79 7.87
CA GLY A 58 1.06 14.87 8.65
C GLY A 58 2.54 15.13 8.34
N SER A 59 3.29 14.12 7.91
CA SER A 59 4.72 14.24 7.59
C SER A 59 5.12 13.40 6.38
N ILE A 60 6.37 13.55 5.92
CA ILE A 60 6.95 12.73 4.84
C ILE A 60 8.25 12.11 5.35
N PRO A 61 8.50 10.81 5.10
CA PRO A 61 9.79 10.20 5.37
C PRO A 61 10.95 10.97 4.72
N ALA A 62 12.03 11.19 5.45
CA ALA A 62 13.18 11.95 4.97
C ALA A 62 13.76 11.37 3.66
N VAL A 63 13.83 10.04 3.56
CA VAL A 63 14.30 9.29 2.38
C VAL A 63 13.42 9.58 1.15
N LEU A 64 12.10 9.57 1.32
CA LEU A 64 11.18 9.95 0.24
C LEU A 64 11.41 11.42 -0.17
N ASN A 65 11.55 12.31 0.80
CA ASN A 65 11.74 13.74 0.54
C ASN A 65 13.08 14.04 -0.17
N SER A 66 14.16 13.31 0.14
CA SER A 66 15.48 13.49 -0.50
C SER A 66 15.52 12.98 -1.94
N HIS A 67 14.70 11.97 -2.29
CA HIS A 67 14.69 11.35 -3.61
C HIS A 67 13.56 11.81 -4.54
N VAL A 68 12.79 12.84 -4.18
CA VAL A 68 11.69 13.37 -5.01
C VAL A 68 12.14 13.70 -6.43
N GLY A 69 13.34 14.29 -6.59
CA GLY A 69 13.90 14.63 -7.89
C GLY A 69 14.17 13.38 -8.74
N ASP A 70 14.82 12.37 -8.16
CA ASP A 70 15.13 11.12 -8.85
C ASP A 70 13.86 10.40 -9.28
N LEU A 71 12.91 10.28 -8.36
CA LEU A 71 11.62 9.65 -8.59
C LEU A 71 10.83 10.36 -9.72
N ASP A 72 10.89 11.69 -9.79
CA ASP A 72 10.26 12.44 -10.86
C ASP A 72 10.96 12.25 -12.22
N GLN A 73 12.29 12.12 -12.23
CA GLN A 73 13.02 11.73 -13.43
C GLN A 73 12.63 10.34 -13.91
N MET A 74 12.49 9.36 -13.01
CA MET A 74 12.02 8.02 -13.34
C MET A 74 10.63 8.06 -14.00
N ARG A 75 9.71 8.83 -13.41
CA ARG A 75 8.36 9.01 -13.94
C ARG A 75 8.38 9.63 -15.34
N LYS A 76 9.18 10.69 -15.55
CA LYS A 76 9.34 11.34 -16.86
C LYS A 76 9.89 10.37 -17.91
N MET A 77 10.94 9.62 -17.57
CA MET A 77 11.52 8.62 -18.48
C MET A 77 10.50 7.54 -18.83
N ARG A 78 9.84 6.93 -17.84
CA ARG A 78 8.82 5.90 -18.06
C ARG A 78 7.69 6.43 -18.96
N ASN A 79 7.21 7.64 -18.70
CA ASN A 79 6.15 8.26 -19.50
C ASN A 79 6.62 8.53 -20.93
N GLY A 80 7.85 9.02 -21.11
CA GLY A 80 8.45 9.18 -22.43
C GLY A 80 8.55 7.86 -23.19
N VAL A 81 8.99 6.80 -22.51
CA VAL A 81 9.03 5.45 -23.11
C VAL A 81 7.63 4.98 -23.51
N ALA A 82 6.62 5.18 -22.67
CA ALA A 82 5.25 4.74 -22.94
C ALA A 82 4.57 5.54 -24.08
N HIS A 83 4.82 6.84 -24.17
CA HIS A 83 4.20 7.71 -25.18
C HIS A 83 4.93 7.68 -26.53
N SER A 84 6.25 7.44 -26.52
CA SER A 84 7.10 7.55 -27.70
C SER A 84 7.84 6.24 -28.02
N PHE A 85 7.41 5.10 -27.47
CA PHE A 85 8.04 3.78 -27.63
C PHE A 85 9.56 3.79 -27.39
N GLY A 86 9.98 4.47 -26.32
CA GLY A 86 11.40 4.57 -25.95
C GLY A 86 12.21 5.57 -26.76
N ARG A 87 11.55 6.45 -27.52
CA ARG A 87 12.19 7.54 -28.28
C ARG A 87 11.92 8.88 -27.63
N GLU A 88 12.73 9.87 -27.95
CA GLU A 88 12.42 11.26 -27.59
C GLU A 88 11.08 11.68 -28.21
N ALA A 89 10.28 12.41 -27.43
CA ALA A 89 9.01 12.97 -27.89
C ALA A 89 9.31 14.10 -28.89
N ALA A 90 9.46 13.74 -30.17
CA ALA A 90 9.47 14.67 -31.28
C ALA A 90 8.07 14.73 -31.89
N PHE A 91 7.58 15.93 -32.18
CA PHE A 91 6.40 16.10 -33.04
C PHE A 91 6.78 15.61 -34.44
N PHE A 92 6.06 14.59 -34.92
CA PHE A 92 6.26 14.04 -36.25
C PHE A 92 5.47 14.87 -37.26
N GLU A 93 6.12 15.78 -37.97
CA GLU A 93 5.53 16.39 -39.17
C GLU A 93 5.85 15.58 -40.43
N ASP A 94 6.96 14.83 -40.45
CA ASP A 94 7.40 14.05 -41.62
C ASP A 94 7.64 12.56 -41.26
N PRO A 95 6.89 11.61 -41.85
CA PRO A 95 7.05 10.18 -41.59
C PRO A 95 8.35 9.56 -42.14
N VAL A 96 9.12 10.28 -42.97
CA VAL A 96 10.43 9.84 -43.51
C VAL A 96 11.57 10.28 -42.60
N ILE A 97 11.43 11.40 -41.89
CA ILE A 97 12.42 11.88 -40.91
C ILE A 97 12.26 11.06 -39.64
N HIS A 98 13.25 10.21 -39.39
CA HIS A 98 13.21 9.20 -38.35
C HIS A 98 12.76 9.72 -36.98
N ALA A 99 11.88 8.93 -36.38
CA ALA A 99 11.50 8.98 -34.98
C ALA A 99 12.67 9.27 -34.05
N GLY A 100 12.44 10.14 -33.06
CA GLY A 100 13.45 10.67 -32.14
C GLY A 100 14.44 9.66 -31.58
N TRP A 101 15.54 10.17 -31.02
CA TRP A 101 16.63 9.31 -30.54
C TRP A 101 16.13 8.31 -29.48
N PRO A 102 16.62 7.06 -29.50
CA PRO A 102 16.33 6.12 -28.44
C PRO A 102 16.82 6.66 -27.10
N VAL A 103 15.94 6.70 -26.11
CA VAL A 103 16.29 7.04 -24.73
C VAL A 103 17.15 5.91 -24.18
N ARG A 104 18.42 6.21 -23.90
CA ARG A 104 19.35 5.23 -23.33
C ARG A 104 19.28 5.24 -21.81
N LEU A 105 19.11 4.06 -21.21
CA LEU A 105 19.25 3.84 -19.77
C LEU A 105 20.45 2.92 -19.55
N GLN A 106 21.46 3.42 -18.84
CA GLN A 106 22.62 2.62 -18.45
C GLN A 106 22.24 1.69 -17.29
N GLU A 107 22.82 0.49 -17.27
CA GLU A 107 22.56 -0.52 -16.24
C GLU A 107 22.78 0.02 -14.82
N GLY A 108 23.92 0.68 -14.57
CA GLY A 108 24.21 1.27 -13.25
C GLY A 108 23.17 2.31 -12.81
N ARG A 109 22.59 3.06 -13.75
CA ARG A 109 21.50 4.01 -13.45
C ARG A 109 20.21 3.27 -13.11
N LEU A 110 19.90 2.19 -13.83
CA LEU A 110 18.74 1.34 -13.52
C LEU A 110 18.87 0.71 -12.12
N GLN A 111 20.04 0.15 -11.78
CA GLN A 111 20.31 -0.39 -10.45
C GLN A 111 20.16 0.68 -9.36
N GLY A 112 20.71 1.88 -9.57
CA GLY A 112 20.54 3.00 -8.65
C GLY A 112 19.07 3.40 -8.46
N TRP A 113 18.28 3.38 -9.53
CA TRP A 113 16.84 3.64 -9.45
C TRP A 113 16.08 2.57 -8.67
N LEU A 114 16.41 1.29 -8.86
CA LEU A 114 15.81 0.20 -8.09
C LEU A 114 16.13 0.34 -6.59
N ALA A 115 17.37 0.67 -6.24
CA ALA A 115 17.78 0.92 -4.87
C ALA A 115 17.02 2.09 -4.23
N ILE A 116 16.79 3.18 -4.98
CA ILE A 116 15.97 4.30 -4.51
C ILE A 116 14.52 3.86 -4.27
N VAL A 117 13.92 3.10 -5.18
CA VAL A 117 12.54 2.60 -5.03
C VAL A 117 12.41 1.71 -3.79
N GLU A 118 13.36 0.80 -3.56
CA GLU A 118 13.41 -0.05 -2.38
C GLU A 118 13.52 0.77 -1.09
N ALA A 119 14.48 1.71 -1.02
CA ALA A 119 14.68 2.56 0.15
C ALA A 119 13.45 3.42 0.46
N VAL A 120 12.79 3.96 -0.57
CA VAL A 120 11.58 4.76 -0.43
C VAL A 120 10.39 3.91 0.03
N ALA A 121 10.22 2.70 -0.52
CA ALA A 121 9.17 1.78 -0.10
C ALA A 121 9.35 1.40 1.38
N ALA A 122 10.56 0.99 1.78
CA ALA A 122 10.88 0.67 3.16
C ALA A 122 10.65 1.87 4.11
N ALA A 123 10.97 3.09 3.68
CA ALA A 123 10.74 4.30 4.48
C ALA A 123 9.24 4.63 4.63
N ILE A 124 8.42 4.38 3.59
CA ILE A 124 6.97 4.54 3.67
C ILE A 124 6.39 3.48 4.62
N ASP A 125 6.83 2.23 4.51
CA ASP A 125 6.36 1.13 5.36
C ASP A 125 6.73 1.38 6.82
N GLY A 126 7.98 1.77 7.09
CA GLY A 126 8.44 2.13 8.43
C GLY A 126 7.69 3.33 9.04
N HIS A 127 7.13 4.22 8.22
CA HIS A 127 6.30 5.33 8.69
C HIS A 127 4.85 4.91 8.93
N LEU A 128 4.23 4.18 8.00
CA LEU A 128 2.80 3.86 8.05
C LEU A 128 2.48 2.68 8.96
N TYR A 129 3.33 1.65 8.99
CA TYR A 129 3.08 0.42 9.72
C TYR A 129 2.86 0.64 11.22
N PRO A 130 3.80 1.26 11.97
CA PRO A 130 3.63 1.46 13.41
C PRO A 130 2.59 2.52 13.77
N ALA A 131 2.38 3.50 12.88
CA ALA A 131 1.51 4.65 13.15
C ALA A 131 0.04 4.36 12.85
N HIS A 132 -0.26 3.66 11.76
CA HIS A 132 -1.62 3.56 11.23
C HIS A 132 -2.07 2.13 10.89
N LEU A 133 -1.16 1.18 10.70
CA LEU A 133 -1.51 -0.15 10.18
C LEU A 133 -1.61 -1.23 11.25
N GLY A 134 -0.52 -1.49 11.99
CA GLY A 134 -0.37 -2.72 12.76
C GLY A 134 -0.71 -3.96 11.92
N ASP A 135 -1.39 -4.94 12.53
CA ASP A 135 -1.80 -6.20 11.90
C ASP A 135 -3.23 -6.13 11.31
N PHE A 136 -3.69 -4.93 10.93
CA PHE A 136 -5.08 -4.73 10.48
C PHE A 136 -5.47 -5.59 9.27
N GLU A 137 -4.53 -5.95 8.40
CA GLU A 137 -4.80 -6.87 7.29
C GLU A 137 -5.26 -8.26 7.76
N LEU A 138 -4.68 -8.78 8.85
CA LEU A 138 -5.07 -10.04 9.43
C LEU A 138 -6.42 -9.92 10.14
N VAL A 139 -6.69 -8.77 10.75
CA VAL A 139 -8.01 -8.46 11.35
C VAL A 139 -9.09 -8.44 10.27
N TRP A 140 -8.84 -7.77 9.15
CA TRP A 140 -9.74 -7.74 7.99
C TRP A 140 -9.94 -9.14 7.41
N ARG A 141 -8.86 -9.92 7.28
CA ARG A 141 -8.91 -11.31 6.80
C ARG A 141 -9.73 -12.18 7.75
N TYR A 142 -9.58 -12.04 9.06
CA TYR A 142 -10.37 -12.74 10.07
C TYR A 142 -11.86 -12.36 9.99
N HIS A 143 -12.16 -11.07 9.86
CA HIS A 143 -13.53 -10.59 9.67
C HIS A 143 -14.20 -11.24 8.47
N ARG A 144 -13.49 -11.39 7.34
CA ARG A 144 -14.05 -12.10 6.16
C ARG A 144 -14.16 -13.60 6.40
N TRP A 145 -13.11 -14.21 6.93
CA TRP A 145 -13.02 -15.64 7.17
C TRP A 145 -14.17 -16.18 8.04
N ARG A 146 -14.64 -15.42 9.03
CA ARG A 146 -15.77 -15.85 9.88
C ARG A 146 -17.10 -16.03 9.13
N HIS A 147 -17.22 -15.42 7.96
CA HIS A 147 -18.39 -15.50 7.08
C HIS A 147 -18.17 -16.51 5.94
N GLU A 148 -16.98 -17.09 5.83
CA GLU A 148 -16.65 -18.12 4.86
C GLU A 148 -16.92 -19.51 5.46
N PRO A 149 -17.34 -20.50 4.65
CA PRO A 149 -17.43 -21.88 5.11
C PRO A 149 -16.05 -22.38 5.58
N ARG A 150 -15.99 -22.96 6.77
CA ARG A 150 -14.75 -23.56 7.27
C ARG A 150 -14.43 -24.84 6.52
N HIS A 151 -13.13 -25.11 6.35
CA HIS A 151 -12.66 -26.41 5.89
C HIS A 151 -13.09 -27.51 6.87
N ILE A 152 -13.45 -28.69 6.37
CA ILE A 152 -14.02 -29.78 7.18
C ILE A 152 -13.12 -30.17 8.36
N ASP A 153 -11.81 -30.27 8.13
CA ASP A 153 -10.81 -30.60 9.16
C ASP A 153 -10.67 -29.53 10.24
N ASP A 154 -11.12 -28.30 9.95
CA ASP A 154 -11.00 -27.15 10.84
C ASP A 154 -12.25 -26.91 11.69
N LEU A 155 -13.35 -27.65 11.43
CA LEU A 155 -14.61 -27.55 12.19
C LEU A 155 -14.47 -27.95 13.65
N ARG A 156 -13.54 -28.86 13.96
CA ARG A 156 -13.28 -29.34 15.33
C ARG A 156 -12.49 -28.36 16.19
N TYR A 157 -11.92 -27.31 15.59
CA TYR A 157 -11.08 -26.34 16.30
C TYR A 157 -11.84 -25.06 16.61
N GLU A 158 -11.49 -24.45 17.74
CA GLU A 158 -11.94 -23.09 18.07
C GLU A 158 -11.47 -22.08 17.02
N ALA A 159 -12.17 -20.95 16.93
CA ALA A 159 -11.93 -19.94 15.91
C ALA A 159 -10.45 -19.49 15.78
N PRO A 160 -9.70 -19.22 16.87
CA PRO A 160 -8.30 -18.82 16.75
C PRO A 160 -7.41 -19.88 16.11
N VAL A 161 -7.62 -21.15 16.46
CA VAL A 161 -6.83 -22.27 15.94
C VAL A 161 -7.22 -22.59 14.50
N ALA A 162 -8.52 -22.60 14.19
CA ALA A 162 -9.03 -22.82 12.84
C ALA A 162 -8.56 -21.70 11.88
N PHE A 163 -8.58 -20.45 12.34
CA PHE A 163 -8.08 -19.31 11.56
C PHE A 163 -6.57 -19.39 11.33
N CYS A 164 -5.78 -19.65 12.39
CA CYS A 164 -4.33 -19.85 12.28
C CYS A 164 -3.98 -20.92 11.23
N ARG A 165 -4.68 -22.05 11.25
CA ARG A 165 -4.49 -23.14 10.27
C ARG A 165 -4.85 -22.71 8.85
N THR A 166 -5.88 -21.87 8.70
CA THR A 166 -6.27 -21.32 7.40
C THR A 166 -5.17 -20.40 6.86
N ILE A 167 -4.66 -19.46 7.68
CA ILE A 167 -3.58 -18.57 7.27
C ILE A 167 -2.31 -19.35 6.88
N ASN A 168 -1.92 -20.34 7.68
CA ASN A 168 -0.74 -21.14 7.39
C ASN A 168 -0.87 -21.92 6.07
N ARG A 169 -2.11 -22.30 5.70
CA ARG A 169 -2.40 -22.96 4.42
C ARG A 169 -2.37 -21.97 3.26
N ASP A 170 -2.94 -20.79 3.43
CA ASP A 170 -3.07 -19.77 2.39
C ASP A 170 -1.72 -19.10 2.06
N PHE A 171 -0.86 -18.88 3.07
CA PHE A 171 0.35 -18.06 2.93
C PHE A 171 1.67 -18.81 3.17
N GLY A 172 1.63 -20.07 3.62
CA GLY A 172 2.83 -20.88 3.86
C GLY A 172 3.69 -20.43 5.06
N GLU A 173 3.34 -19.33 5.71
CA GLU A 173 3.98 -18.83 6.93
C GLU A 173 3.15 -19.18 8.16
N GLY A 174 3.84 -19.73 9.17
CA GLY A 174 3.21 -20.12 10.43
C GLY A 174 2.97 -18.92 11.33
N LEU A 175 1.75 -18.35 11.35
CA LEU A 175 1.40 -17.41 12.41
C LEU A 175 1.48 -18.13 13.76
N GLY A 176 2.13 -17.50 14.73
CA GLY A 176 2.20 -18.03 16.09
C GLY A 176 0.80 -18.21 16.68
N ARG A 177 0.56 -19.34 17.37
CA ARG A 177 -0.74 -19.62 17.99
C ARG A 177 -1.18 -18.52 18.95
N ASP A 178 -0.24 -17.97 19.70
CA ASP A 178 -0.49 -16.88 20.66
C ASP A 178 -0.87 -15.59 19.94
N HIS A 179 -0.24 -15.31 18.80
CA HIS A 179 -0.59 -14.17 17.96
C HIS A 179 -2.01 -14.30 17.40
N CYS A 180 -2.38 -15.46 16.84
CA CYS A 180 -3.76 -15.68 16.37
C CYS A 180 -4.78 -15.58 17.50
N ARG A 181 -4.45 -16.06 18.71
CA ARG A 181 -5.30 -15.89 19.88
C ARG A 181 -5.47 -14.42 20.25
N ALA A 182 -4.37 -13.67 20.33
CA ALA A 182 -4.39 -12.25 20.64
C ALA A 182 -5.22 -11.46 19.60
N LEU A 183 -5.06 -11.77 18.32
CA LEU A 183 -5.81 -11.14 17.23
C LEU A 183 -7.32 -11.39 17.34
N VAL A 184 -7.73 -12.63 17.58
CA VAL A 184 -9.16 -12.96 17.75
C VAL A 184 -9.72 -12.29 18.99
N THR A 185 -9.00 -12.33 20.12
CA THR A 185 -9.41 -11.65 21.35
C THR A 185 -9.56 -10.14 21.14
N TYR A 186 -8.60 -9.51 20.47
CA TYR A 186 -8.68 -8.09 20.11
C TYR A 186 -9.91 -7.82 19.25
N TYR A 187 -10.07 -8.58 18.16
CA TYR A 187 -11.21 -8.41 17.26
C TYR A 187 -12.52 -8.56 18.01
N ASP A 188 -12.73 -9.61 18.80
CA ASP A 188 -13.97 -9.86 19.54
C ASP A 188 -14.24 -8.81 20.62
N GLY A 189 -13.19 -8.21 21.19
CA GLY A 189 -13.30 -7.13 22.19
C GLY A 189 -13.71 -5.77 21.61
N VAL A 190 -13.49 -5.51 20.31
CA VAL A 190 -13.97 -4.30 19.64
C VAL A 190 -15.48 -4.41 19.42
N GLY A 191 -16.24 -3.35 19.71
CA GLY A 191 -17.71 -3.35 19.57
C GLY A 191 -18.21 -3.68 18.15
N PRO A 192 -19.53 -3.90 17.98
CA PRO A 192 -20.15 -4.20 16.69
C PRO A 192 -20.28 -2.99 15.75
#